data_AF-A0A423SZP3-F1
#
_entry.id   AF-A0A423SZP3-F1
#
_cell.length_a   1.000
_cell.length_b   1.000
_cell.length_c   1.000
_cell.angle_alpha   90.00
_cell.angle_beta   90.00
_cell.angle_gamma   90.00
#
_symmetry.space_group_name_H-M   'P 1'
#
loop_
_entity.id
_entity.type
_entity.pdbx_description
1 polymer ?
#
loop_
_entity_poly.entity_id
_entity_poly.type
_entity_poly.pdbx_seq_one_letter_code
_entity_poly.pdbx_strand_id
1 'polypeptide(L)'
;MNNWNSNKNKKWQDAEQFEEYFEDVPRPEKPRKYTISIAVPASILEETCKKDELRTYVVGQLARAANIYSVDEIIVYDDKCWRKKNVAGTGSDRQNLIEMMRMLLEYQECPQYLRKYLFSFHRFLGKVGS
;
A
#
# COMPACT_ATOMS: atom_id res chain seq x y z
N MET A 1 4.98 -51.88 14.97
CA MET A 1 4.43 -50.62 15.52
C MET A 1 5.54 -49.60 15.50
N ASN A 2 5.59 -48.77 14.46
CA ASN A 2 6.75 -47.90 14.18
C ASN A 2 6.63 -46.56 14.91
N ASN A 3 7.76 -46.18 15.51
CA ASN A 3 8.03 -44.99 16.30
C ASN A 3 7.57 -43.70 15.62
N TRP A 4 6.67 -42.97 16.28
CA TRP A 4 6.12 -41.68 15.84
C TRP A 4 6.36 -40.57 16.86
N ASN A 5 7.54 -40.53 17.51
CA ASN A 5 7.74 -39.57 18.61
C ASN A 5 9.20 -39.11 18.79
N SER A 6 9.82 -38.57 17.75
CA SER A 6 11.18 -38.01 17.84
C SER A 6 11.34 -36.57 17.33
N ASN A 7 10.26 -35.83 17.00
CA ASN A 7 10.40 -34.52 16.34
C ASN A 7 9.73 -33.33 17.05
N LYS A 8 9.42 -33.44 18.35
CA LYS A 8 8.82 -32.34 19.12
C LYS A 8 9.84 -31.36 19.73
N ASN A 9 11.09 -31.77 19.92
CA ASN A 9 12.11 -30.93 20.59
C ASN A 9 12.79 -29.90 19.67
N LYS A 10 12.77 -30.10 18.35
CA LYS A 10 13.43 -29.18 17.41
C LYS A 10 12.67 -27.84 17.26
N LYS A 11 11.33 -27.93 17.28
CA LYS A 11 10.41 -26.79 17.12
C LYS A 11 10.52 -25.74 18.23
N TRP A 12 10.98 -26.10 19.42
CA TRP A 12 11.10 -25.19 20.56
C TRP A 12 12.49 -24.55 20.67
N GLN A 13 13.54 -25.25 20.22
CA GLN A 13 14.89 -24.69 20.14
C GLN A 13 14.98 -23.57 19.10
N ASP A 14 14.29 -23.74 17.96
CA ASP A 14 14.21 -22.69 16.93
C ASP A 14 13.49 -21.43 17.44
N ALA A 15 12.57 -21.54 18.41
CA ALA A 15 11.82 -20.42 18.97
C ALA A 15 12.63 -19.60 19.99
N GLU A 16 13.41 -20.27 20.85
CA GLU A 16 14.36 -19.61 21.76
C GLU A 16 15.44 -18.86 20.97
N GLN A 17 15.95 -19.47 19.89
CA GLN A 17 16.84 -18.79 18.96
C GLN A 17 16.13 -17.65 18.22
N PHE A 18 14.83 -17.79 17.90
CA PHE A 18 14.06 -16.71 17.27
C PHE A 18 13.94 -15.49 18.18
N GLU A 19 13.70 -15.68 19.47
CA GLU A 19 13.62 -14.62 20.50
C GLU A 19 14.94 -13.87 20.69
N GLU A 20 16.09 -14.53 20.49
CA GLU A 20 17.43 -13.91 20.58
C GLU A 20 17.69 -12.86 19.48
N TYR A 21 16.99 -12.92 18.34
CA TYR A 21 17.20 -12.02 17.20
C TYR A 21 16.28 -10.79 17.17
N PHE A 22 15.28 -10.70 18.04
CA PHE A 22 14.43 -9.50 18.11
C PHE A 22 14.98 -8.52 19.12
N GLU A 23 15.51 -7.40 18.63
CA GLU A 23 15.71 -6.24 19.49
C GLU A 23 14.35 -5.69 19.93
N ASP A 24 14.15 -5.52 21.23
CA ASP A 24 13.00 -4.82 21.78
C ASP A 24 13.01 -3.37 21.28
N VAL A 25 12.16 -3.08 20.29
CA VAL A 25 12.01 -1.73 19.77
C VAL A 25 11.25 -0.90 20.82
N PRO A 26 11.87 0.13 21.43
CA PRO A 26 11.24 0.86 22.52
C PRO A 26 9.95 1.52 22.02
N ARG A 27 8.81 1.11 22.57
CA ARG A 27 7.52 1.70 22.25
C ARG A 27 7.46 3.10 22.85
N PRO A 28 7.17 4.16 22.08
CA PRO A 28 7.01 5.49 22.64
C PRO A 28 5.86 5.49 23.66
N GLU A 29 6.13 5.94 24.88
CA GLU A 29 5.14 5.98 25.97
C GLU A 29 4.00 6.98 25.71
N LYS A 30 4.24 7.96 24.84
CA LYS A 30 3.32 9.07 24.56
C LYS A 30 2.93 9.10 23.09
N PRO A 31 1.68 9.50 22.77
CA PRO A 31 1.24 9.67 21.39
C PRO A 31 2.03 10.79 20.68
N ARG A 32 2.12 10.69 19.36
CA ARG A 32 2.73 11.73 18.52
C ARG A 32 1.92 13.03 18.59
N LYS A 33 2.60 14.18 18.62
CA LYS A 33 1.99 15.53 18.65
C LYS A 33 1.87 16.18 17.27
N TYR A 34 2.50 15.60 16.27
CA TYR A 34 2.56 16.11 14.90
C TYR A 34 1.97 15.07 13.96
N THR A 35 1.58 15.54 12.78
CA THR A 35 1.14 14.69 11.67
C THR A 35 2.14 14.79 10.52
N ILE A 36 2.18 13.77 9.68
CA ILE A 36 2.98 13.73 8.45
C ILE A 36 2.03 13.57 7.27
N SER A 37 2.05 14.55 6.35
CA SER A 37 1.34 14.49 5.08
C SER A 37 2.35 14.43 3.92
N ILE A 38 2.09 13.60 2.91
CA ILE A 38 2.90 13.53 1.69
C ILE A 38 2.08 13.93 0.47
N ALA A 39 2.68 14.70 -0.44
CA ALA A 39 2.06 15.08 -1.71
C ALA A 39 2.69 14.28 -2.86
N VAL A 40 1.86 13.57 -3.63
CA VAL A 40 2.31 12.66 -4.68
C VAL A 40 1.72 13.09 -6.03
N PRO A 41 2.56 13.34 -7.05
CA PRO A 41 2.09 13.72 -8.37
C PRO A 41 1.47 12.53 -9.11
N ALA A 42 0.35 12.73 -9.77
CA ALA A 42 -0.34 11.69 -10.54
C ALA A 42 0.45 11.22 -11.77
N SER A 43 1.33 12.08 -12.31
CA SER A 43 2.19 11.77 -13.47
C SER A 43 3.14 10.59 -13.23
N ILE A 44 3.43 10.23 -11.98
CA ILE A 44 4.27 9.07 -11.65
C ILE A 44 3.72 7.78 -12.26
N LEU A 45 2.39 7.63 -12.34
CA LEU A 45 1.73 6.45 -12.93
C LEU A 45 1.61 6.54 -14.46
N GLU A 46 1.66 7.75 -15.02
CA GLU A 46 1.68 8.00 -16.47
C GLU A 46 3.06 7.65 -17.05
N GLU A 47 4.13 8.12 -16.40
CA GLU A 47 5.49 8.04 -16.93
C GLU A 47 6.15 6.69 -16.66
N THR A 48 5.89 6.10 -15.49
CA THR A 48 6.58 4.88 -15.05
C THR A 48 5.93 3.60 -15.58
N CYS A 49 4.62 3.62 -15.90
CA CYS A 49 3.86 2.39 -16.10
C CYS A 49 2.90 2.47 -17.29
N LYS A 50 3.18 1.64 -18.31
CA LYS A 50 2.29 1.46 -19.48
C LYS A 50 1.15 0.46 -19.24
N LYS A 51 1.24 -0.38 -18.20
CA LYS A 51 0.23 -1.40 -17.84
C LYS A 51 -0.35 -1.10 -16.45
N ASP A 52 -1.63 -1.39 -16.27
CA ASP A 52 -2.34 -1.16 -14.99
C ASP A 52 -1.82 -2.02 -13.84
N GLU A 53 -1.31 -3.23 -14.13
CA GLU A 53 -0.71 -4.12 -13.11
C GLU A 53 0.52 -3.48 -12.45
N LEU A 54 1.37 -2.84 -13.26
CA LEU A 54 2.55 -2.13 -12.75
C LEU A 54 2.15 -0.90 -11.95
N ARG A 55 1.10 -0.19 -12.36
CA ARG A 55 0.56 0.96 -11.61
C ARG A 55 0.11 0.51 -10.21
N THR A 56 -0.66 -0.57 -10.14
CA THR A 56 -1.10 -1.15 -8.86
C THR A 56 0.08 -1.55 -7.98
N TYR A 57 1.11 -2.18 -8.56
CA TYR A 57 2.32 -2.54 -7.83
C TYR A 57 3.04 -1.32 -7.25
N VAL A 58 3.26 -0.27 -8.05
CA VAL A 58 3.92 0.96 -7.61
C VAL A 58 3.13 1.66 -6.51
N VAL A 59 1.79 1.76 -6.65
CA VAL A 59 0.94 2.34 -5.61
C VAL A 59 0.96 1.48 -4.34
N GLY A 60 1.02 0.15 -4.47
CA GLY A 60 1.18 -0.76 -3.34
C GLY A 60 2.51 -0.55 -2.60
N GLN A 61 3.61 -0.35 -3.33
CA GLN A 61 4.90 0.00 -2.72
C GLN A 61 4.85 1.36 -2.01
N LEU A 62 4.22 2.35 -2.63
CA LEU A 62 4.02 3.65 -2.02
C LEU A 62 3.21 3.56 -0.72
N ALA A 63 2.09 2.82 -0.72
CA ALA A 63 1.26 2.60 0.46
C ALA A 63 2.05 1.89 1.57
N ARG A 64 2.83 0.87 1.22
CA ARG A 64 3.69 0.16 2.18
C ARG A 64 4.72 1.10 2.80
N ALA A 65 5.38 1.93 1.99
CA ALA A 65 6.34 2.91 2.50
C ALA A 65 5.66 3.92 3.42
N ALA A 66 4.51 4.47 3.03
CA ALA A 66 3.73 5.39 3.85
C ALA A 66 3.35 4.78 5.22
N ASN A 67 2.94 3.52 5.25
CA ASN A 67 2.61 2.82 6.49
C ASN A 67 3.83 2.57 7.38
N ILE A 68 4.98 2.18 6.81
CA ILE A 68 6.22 1.98 7.56
C ILE A 68 6.66 3.28 8.25
N TYR A 69 6.59 4.40 7.54
CA TYR A 69 6.96 5.71 8.07
C TYR A 69 5.82 6.41 8.84
N SER A 70 4.69 5.72 9.02
CA SER A 70 3.52 6.24 9.73
C SER A 70 3.02 7.60 9.24
N VAL A 71 2.87 7.72 7.92
CA VAL A 71 2.24 8.87 7.27
C VAL A 71 0.74 8.89 7.58
N ASP A 72 0.20 10.06 7.94
CA ASP A 72 -1.20 10.22 8.31
C ASP A 72 -2.09 10.60 7.10
N GLU A 73 -1.52 11.26 6.09
CA GLU A 73 -2.27 11.72 4.91
C GLU A 73 -1.44 11.63 3.62
N ILE A 74 -2.07 11.18 2.54
CA ILE A 74 -1.49 11.15 1.20
C ILE A 74 -2.35 12.01 0.26
N ILE A 75 -1.78 13.10 -0.24
CA ILE A 75 -2.43 14.03 -1.16
C ILE A 75 -1.99 13.74 -2.59
N VAL A 76 -2.90 13.27 -3.43
CA VAL A 76 -2.63 13.04 -4.85
C VAL A 76 -3.06 14.27 -5.65
N TYR A 77 -2.16 14.82 -6.47
CA TYR A 77 -2.42 16.04 -7.25
C TYR A 77 -2.03 15.92 -8.73
N ASP A 78 -2.68 16.72 -9.59
CA ASP A 78 -2.33 16.86 -11.00
C ASP A 78 -1.23 17.92 -11.17
N ASP A 79 0.01 17.47 -11.35
CA ASP A 79 1.20 18.29 -11.58
C ASP A 79 1.25 18.92 -12.97
N LYS A 80 0.48 18.38 -13.93
CA LYS A 80 0.42 18.86 -15.32
C LYS A 80 -0.87 19.63 -15.60
N CYS A 81 -1.58 20.11 -14.57
CA CYS A 81 -2.86 20.81 -14.71
C CYS A 81 -2.76 22.11 -15.55
N TRP A 82 -1.59 22.76 -15.56
CA TRP A 82 -1.30 23.96 -16.36
C TRP A 82 -1.22 23.71 -17.88
N ARG A 83 -0.91 22.48 -18.32
CA ARG A 83 -0.81 22.17 -19.75
C ARG A 83 -2.21 22.24 -20.34
N LYS A 84 -2.50 23.32 -21.10
CA LYS A 84 -3.78 23.51 -21.82
C LYS A 84 -4.18 22.21 -22.52
N LYS A 85 -5.43 21.78 -22.30
CA LYS A 85 -6.09 20.62 -22.92
C LYS A 85 -6.23 20.85 -24.44
N ASN A 86 -5.12 20.90 -25.18
CA ASN A 86 -5.13 21.06 -26.63
C ASN A 86 -5.51 19.75 -27.35
N VAL A 87 -5.72 18.66 -26.60
CA VAL A 87 -6.19 17.38 -27.11
C VAL A 87 -7.38 16.95 -26.27
N ALA A 88 -8.55 16.81 -26.89
CA ALA A 88 -9.86 16.60 -26.25
C ALA A 88 -10.04 15.28 -25.46
N GLY A 89 -8.97 14.51 -25.19
CA GLY A 89 -9.00 13.22 -24.49
C GLY A 89 -8.10 13.11 -23.26
N THR A 90 -6.98 13.84 -23.19
CA THR A 90 -5.92 13.62 -22.18
C THR A 90 -6.29 14.09 -20.77
N GLY A 91 -7.36 14.88 -20.64
CA GLY A 91 -7.88 15.29 -19.33
C GLY A 91 -8.62 14.17 -18.59
N SER A 92 -9.27 13.27 -19.33
CA SER A 92 -10.00 12.13 -18.76
C SER A 92 -9.04 11.07 -18.22
N ASP A 93 -7.99 10.76 -18.98
CA ASP A 93 -7.04 9.72 -18.60
C ASP A 93 -6.28 10.04 -17.32
N ARG A 94 -5.88 11.31 -17.13
CA ARG A 94 -5.20 11.73 -15.89
C ARG A 94 -6.13 11.72 -14.68
N GLN A 95 -7.38 12.15 -14.83
CA GLN A 95 -8.37 12.01 -13.77
C GLN A 95 -8.62 10.54 -13.41
N ASN A 96 -8.64 9.65 -14.41
CA ASN A 96 -8.73 8.20 -14.18
C ASN A 96 -7.52 7.67 -13.40
N LEU A 97 -6.31 8.18 -13.66
CA LEU A 97 -5.10 7.78 -12.90
C LEU A 97 -5.13 8.28 -11.46
N ILE A 98 -5.58 9.52 -11.23
CA ILE A 98 -5.77 10.07 -9.88
C ILE A 98 -6.80 9.23 -9.12
N GLU A 99 -7.93 8.94 -9.75
CA GLU A 99 -8.98 8.12 -9.14
C GLU A 99 -8.49 6.70 -8.86
N MET A 100 -7.77 6.09 -9.80
CA MET A 100 -7.15 4.77 -9.61
C MET A 100 -6.20 4.78 -8.41
N MET A 101 -5.31 5.77 -8.32
CA MET A 101 -4.35 5.89 -7.22
C MET A 101 -5.05 6.08 -5.88
N ARG A 102 -6.04 6.97 -5.82
CA ARG A 102 -6.86 7.20 -4.64
C ARG A 102 -7.53 5.92 -4.16
N MET A 103 -8.23 5.22 -5.05
CA MET A 103 -8.94 3.97 -4.74
C MET A 103 -8.00 2.88 -4.26
N LEU A 104 -6.82 2.76 -4.87
CA LEU A 104 -5.81 1.78 -4.47
C LEU A 104 -5.25 2.08 -3.07
N LEU A 105 -4.93 3.34 -2.78
CA LEU A 105 -4.43 3.75 -1.46
C LEU A 105 -5.50 3.52 -0.37
N GLU A 106 -6.75 3.89 -0.64
CA GLU A 106 -7.88 3.68 0.28
C GLU A 106 -8.11 2.19 0.54
N TYR A 107 -7.99 1.36 -0.51
CA TYR A 107 -8.06 -0.09 -0.36
C TYR A 107 -6.92 -0.66 0.50
N GLN A 108 -5.70 -0.13 0.39
CA GLN A 108 -4.56 -0.59 1.18
C GLN A 108 -4.65 -0.18 2.66
N GLU A 109 -5.20 1.01 2.95
CA GLU A 109 -5.42 1.49 4.33
C GLU A 109 -6.55 0.71 5.03
N CYS A 110 -7.60 0.36 4.28
CA CYS A 110 -8.76 -0.32 4.84
C CYS A 110 -8.42 -1.72 5.40
N PRO A 111 -8.88 -2.08 6.61
CA PRO A 111 -8.72 -3.42 7.17
C PRO A 111 -9.37 -4.50 6.30
N GLN A 112 -8.71 -5.65 6.16
CA GLN A 112 -9.12 -6.72 5.25
C GLN A 112 -10.57 -7.19 5.44
N TYR A 113 -11.08 -7.23 6.67
CA TYR A 113 -12.45 -7.66 6.98
C TYR A 113 -13.51 -6.63 6.56
N LEU A 114 -13.15 -5.35 6.48
CA LEU A 114 -14.07 -4.26 6.17
C LEU A 114 -14.12 -3.97 4.66
N ARG A 115 -13.08 -4.36 3.92
CA ARG A 115 -12.97 -4.12 2.47
C ARG A 115 -14.17 -4.61 1.68
N LYS A 116 -14.73 -5.76 2.04
CA LYS A 116 -15.89 -6.36 1.35
C LYS A 116 -17.17 -5.54 1.50
N TYR A 117 -17.26 -4.72 2.55
CA TYR A 117 -18.44 -3.92 2.86
C TYR A 117 -18.33 -2.49 2.35
N LEU A 118 -17.11 -1.92 2.35
CA LEU A 118 -16.88 -0.54 1.92
C LEU A 118 -16.61 -0.42 0.41
N PHE A 119 -16.01 -1.42 -0.23
CA PHE A 119 -15.70 -1.37 -1.65
C PHE A 119 -16.63 -2.28 -2.43
N SER A 120 -17.55 -1.68 -3.19
CA SER A 120 -18.21 -2.37 -4.30
C SER A 120 -17.17 -2.67 -5.39
N PHE A 121 -17.41 -3.70 -6.22
CA PHE A 121 -16.45 -4.17 -7.22
C PHE A 121 -16.11 -3.06 -8.23
N HIS A 122 -15.02 -2.32 -8.00
CA HIS A 122 -14.63 -1.19 -8.83
C HIS A 122 -13.73 -1.66 -10.00
N ARG A 123 -13.86 -1.01 -11.16
CA ARG A 123 -13.14 -1.35 -12.41
C ARG A 123 -11.62 -1.49 -12.22
N PHE A 124 -11.04 -0.70 -11.31
CA PHE A 124 -9.59 -0.67 -11.04
C PHE A 124 -9.13 -1.60 -9.90
N LEU A 125 -10.05 -2.14 -9.09
CA LEU A 125 -9.73 -2.98 -7.93
C LEU A 125 -9.68 -4.48 -8.26
N GLY A 126 -10.18 -4.89 -9.43
CA GLY A 126 -10.24 -6.30 -9.82
C GLY A 126 -8.88 -7.02 -9.95
N LYS A 127 -7.76 -6.29 -9.91
CA LYS A 127 -6.39 -6.84 -10.03
C LYS A 127 -5.54 -6.71 -8.76
N VAL A 128 -6.10 -6.21 -7.65
CA VAL A 128 -5.36 -6.00 -6.40
C VAL A 128 -5.39 -7.30 -5.59
N GLY A 129 -4.51 -8.25 -5.89
CA GLY A 129 -4.41 -9.49 -5.11
C GLY A 129 -3.97 -10.75 -5.87
N SER A 130 -3.32 -10.60 -7.03
CA SER A 130 -2.66 -11.70 -7.75
C SER A 130 -1.16 -11.74 -7.44
#